data_AF-M3IJQ1-F1
#
_entry.id   AF-M3IJQ1-F1
#
_cell.length_a   1.000
_cell.length_b   1.000
_cell.length_c   1.000
_cell.angle_alpha   90.00
_cell.angle_beta   90.00
_cell.angle_gamma   90.00
#
_symmetry.space_group_name_H-M   'P 1'
#
loop_
_entity.id
_entity.type
_entity.pdbx_description
1 polymer ?
#
loop_
_entity_poly.entity_id
_entity_poly.type
_entity_poly.pdbx_seq_one_letter_code
_entity_poly.pdbx_strand_id
1 'polypeptide(L)'
;MAFLTGDQKEITALAESVGFSYKWNSENEQWIHSSVAYIITPSGKISRYLHGITFDERTLKLSLLEASDGKIGDFTDQFALFCFQFDPGKNTYTLYAYNIMKLGGFFTLLIMAAFLIPFWIRHNRNSELIRKE
;
A
#
# COMPACT_ATOMS: atom_id res chain seq x y z
N MET A 1 -6.39 20.05 30.97
CA MET A 1 -5.11 20.04 30.22
C MET A 1 -5.43 20.34 28.77
N ALA A 2 -4.88 21.41 28.23
CA ALA A 2 -4.95 21.71 26.80
C ALA A 2 -3.59 21.34 26.19
N PHE A 3 -3.58 20.47 25.18
CA PHE A 3 -2.38 20.12 24.43
C PHE A 3 -2.46 20.81 23.07
N LEU A 4 -1.44 21.61 22.72
CA LEU A 4 -1.33 22.37 21.48
C LEU A 4 -2.61 23.15 21.08
N THR A 5 -3.05 24.05 21.95
CA THR A 5 -4.08 25.06 21.63
C THR A 5 -3.44 26.38 21.24
N GLY A 6 -4.12 27.19 20.43
CA GLY A 6 -3.62 28.50 20.01
C GLY A 6 -4.74 29.42 19.52
N ASP A 7 -4.34 30.55 18.95
CA ASP A 7 -5.29 31.52 18.39
C ASP A 7 -5.95 31.00 17.11
N GLN A 8 -7.17 31.47 16.86
CA GLN A 8 -7.98 31.08 15.70
C GLN A 8 -7.23 31.23 14.37
N LYS A 9 -6.39 32.27 14.24
CA LYS A 9 -5.59 32.52 13.03
C LYS A 9 -4.59 31.40 12.76
N GLU A 10 -3.87 30.95 13.79
CA GLU A 10 -2.87 29.88 13.68
C GLU A 10 -3.54 28.52 13.45
N ILE A 11 -4.69 28.28 14.10
CA ILE A 11 -5.50 27.08 13.89
C ILE A 11 -5.97 27.00 12.43
N THR A 12 -6.51 28.10 11.88
CA THR A 12 -6.95 28.14 10.48
C THR A 12 -5.78 27.92 9.52
N ALA A 13 -4.64 28.58 9.74
CA ALA A 13 -3.46 28.40 8.89
C ALA A 13 -2.96 26.95 8.88
N LEU A 14 -2.89 26.31 10.06
CA LEU A 14 -2.53 24.90 10.16
C LEU A 14 -3.55 24.00 9.47
N ALA A 15 -4.84 24.21 9.76
CA ALA A 15 -5.92 23.40 9.20
C ALA A 15 -5.92 23.45 7.67
N GLU A 16 -5.77 24.64 7.08
CA GLU A 16 -5.67 24.81 5.63
C GLU A 16 -4.43 24.12 5.05
N SER A 17 -3.28 24.18 5.73
CA SER A 17 -2.03 23.57 5.24
C SER A 17 -2.11 22.04 5.11
N VAL A 18 -2.94 21.39 5.93
CA VAL A 18 -3.15 19.94 5.91
C VAL A 18 -4.51 19.54 5.34
N GLY A 19 -5.30 20.50 4.84
CA GLY A 19 -6.64 20.25 4.30
C GLY A 19 -7.66 19.76 5.35
N PHE A 20 -7.48 20.10 6.62
CA PHE A 20 -8.42 19.81 7.70
C PHE A 20 -9.58 20.81 7.67
N SER A 21 -10.81 20.29 7.73
CA SER A 21 -12.02 21.12 7.80
C SER A 21 -12.81 20.83 9.06
N TYR A 22 -13.40 21.89 9.61
CA TYR A 22 -14.25 21.84 10.78
C TYR A 22 -15.35 22.88 10.68
N LYS A 23 -16.51 22.59 11.26
CA LYS A 23 -17.68 23.48 11.25
C LYS A 23 -18.45 23.38 12.56
N TRP A 24 -18.89 24.50 13.10
CA TRP A 24 -19.78 24.50 14.26
C TRP A 24 -21.19 24.06 13.86
N ASN A 25 -21.76 23.14 14.65
CA ASN A 25 -23.15 22.75 14.58
C ASN A 25 -23.88 23.32 15.80
N SER A 26 -24.73 24.31 15.57
CA SER A 26 -25.52 24.97 16.61
C SER A 26 -26.65 24.10 17.17
N GLU A 27 -27.14 23.11 16.43
CA GLU A 27 -28.22 22.23 16.90
C GLU A 27 -27.75 21.27 17.99
N ASN A 28 -26.52 20.76 17.83
CA ASN A 28 -25.92 19.79 18.74
C ASN A 28 -24.87 20.41 19.68
N GLU A 29 -24.66 21.73 19.60
CA GLU A 29 -23.63 22.47 20.33
C GLU A 29 -22.23 21.83 20.22
N GLN A 30 -21.88 21.35 19.02
CA GLN A 30 -20.66 20.57 18.77
C GLN A 30 -19.96 20.98 17.48
N TRP A 31 -18.65 20.72 17.42
CA TRP A 31 -17.87 20.87 16.20
C TRP A 31 -17.93 19.59 15.35
N ILE A 32 -18.37 19.73 14.10
CA ILE A 32 -18.25 18.70 13.08
C ILE A 32 -16.84 18.80 12.51
N HIS A 33 -16.04 17.74 12.67
CA HIS A 33 -14.70 17.66 12.14
C HIS A 33 -14.38 16.25 11.64
N SER A 34 -13.41 16.13 10.73
CA SER A 34 -12.91 14.82 10.31
C SER A 34 -12.10 14.18 11.43
N SER A 35 -12.23 12.86 11.60
CA SER A 35 -11.32 12.07 12.45
C SER A 35 -10.23 11.53 11.54
N VAL A 36 -9.04 12.11 11.63
CA VAL A 36 -7.91 11.75 10.78
C VAL A 36 -6.58 12.02 11.50
N ALA A 37 -5.64 11.10 11.39
CA ALA A 37 -4.25 11.29 11.78
C ALA A 37 -3.39 11.53 10.54
N TYR A 38 -2.54 12.55 10.58
CA TYR A 38 -1.65 12.94 9.50
C TYR A 38 -0.23 12.42 9.79
N ILE A 39 0.34 11.70 8.83
CA ILE A 39 1.74 11.26 8.89
C ILE A 39 2.55 12.16 7.97
N ILE A 40 3.52 12.87 8.54
CA ILE A 40 4.31 13.91 7.85
C ILE A 40 5.78 13.48 7.82
N THR A 41 6.42 13.65 6.67
CA THR A 41 7.86 13.39 6.50
C THR A 41 8.70 14.45 7.22
N PRO A 42 9.97 14.17 7.55
CA PRO A 42 10.88 15.18 8.12
C PRO A 42 11.09 16.42 7.23
N SER A 43 10.78 16.32 5.92
CA SER A 43 10.82 17.43 4.96
C SER A 43 9.54 18.25 4.90
N GLY A 44 8.55 17.98 5.76
CA GLY A 44 7.29 18.72 5.83
C GLY A 44 6.27 18.32 4.76
N LYS A 45 6.45 17.17 4.09
CA LYS A 45 5.47 16.65 3.13
C LYS A 45 4.52 15.67 3.81
N ILE A 46 3.26 15.68 3.43
CA ILE A 46 2.30 14.71 3.94
C ILE A 46 2.57 13.37 3.27
N SER A 47 2.91 12.36 4.08
CA SER A 47 3.07 10.98 3.61
C SER A 47 1.71 10.29 3.54
N ARG A 48 0.91 10.31 4.61
CA ARG A 48 -0.39 9.60 4.66
C ARG A 48 -1.45 10.31 5.51
N TYR A 49 -2.70 10.06 5.15
CA TYR A 49 -3.90 10.41 5.91
C TYR A 49 -4.53 9.11 6.42
N LEU A 50 -4.59 8.93 7.73
CA LEU A 50 -5.22 7.77 8.36
C LEU A 50 -6.57 8.19 8.91
N HIS A 51 -7.64 7.84 8.21
CA HIS A 51 -9.00 8.21 8.62
C HIS A 51 -9.54 7.28 9.72
N GLY A 52 -10.42 7.84 10.55
CA GLY A 52 -11.06 7.15 11.65
C GLY A 52 -10.42 7.44 13.00
N ILE A 53 -10.82 6.63 13.99
CA ILE A 53 -10.38 6.75 15.39
C ILE A 53 -9.57 5.53 15.86
N THR A 54 -9.63 4.44 15.10
CA THR A 54 -8.87 3.22 15.34
C THR A 54 -7.86 3.04 14.22
N PHE A 55 -6.59 3.00 14.58
CA PHE A 55 -5.50 2.80 13.63
C PHE A 55 -4.95 1.39 13.82
N ASP A 56 -4.90 0.62 12.73
CA ASP A 56 -4.23 -0.68 12.74
C ASP A 56 -2.72 -0.47 12.97
N GLU A 57 -2.15 -1.23 13.92
CA GLU A 57 -0.76 -1.07 14.35
C GLU A 57 0.23 -1.24 13.19
N ARG A 58 -0.04 -2.21 12.31
CA ARG A 58 0.80 -2.47 11.13
C ARG A 58 0.70 -1.32 10.14
N THR A 59 -0.50 -0.80 9.90
CA THR A 59 -0.71 0.35 9.02
C THR A 59 -0.02 1.60 9.54
N LEU A 60 -0.08 1.86 10.85
CA LEU A 60 0.63 2.98 11.47
C LEU A 60 2.15 2.80 11.34
N LYS A 61 2.66 1.61 11.67
CA LYS A 61 4.10 1.28 11.58
C LYS A 61 4.62 1.49 10.16
N LEU A 62 3.96 0.91 9.15
CA LEU A 62 4.36 1.03 7.74
C LEU A 62 4.26 2.47 7.23
N SER A 63 3.24 3.23 7.66
CA SER A 63 3.11 4.65 7.29
C SER A 63 4.25 5.51 7.83
N LEU A 64 4.69 5.28 9.07
CA LEU A 64 5.84 5.97 9.65
C LEU A 64 7.16 5.58 8.96
N LEU A 65 7.27 4.31 8.61
CA LEU A 65 8.38 3.74 7.86
C LEU A 65 8.55 4.42 6.50
N GLU A 66 7.45 4.53 5.76
CA GLU A 66 7.41 5.22 4.48
C GLU A 66 7.69 6.73 4.64
N ALA A 67 7.09 7.39 5.63
CA ALA A 67 7.31 8.81 5.87
C ALA A 67 8.77 9.16 6.22
N SER A 68 9.49 8.18 6.77
CA SER A 68 10.91 8.27 7.10
C SER A 68 11.82 7.89 5.93
N ASP A 69 11.27 7.61 4.75
CA ASP A 69 12.00 7.13 3.56
C ASP A 69 12.78 5.82 3.85
N GLY A 70 12.19 4.93 4.67
CA GLY A 70 12.84 3.69 5.08
C GLY A 70 13.95 3.84 6.12
N LYS A 71 14.21 5.06 6.64
CA LYS A 71 15.28 5.30 7.63
C LYS A 71 14.96 4.81 9.04
N ILE A 72 13.68 4.58 9.32
CA ILE A 72 13.19 4.03 10.59
C ILE A 72 12.65 2.65 10.25
N GLY A 73 13.03 1.58 10.95
CA GLY A 73 12.57 0.20 10.71
C GLY A 73 13.69 -0.82 10.53
N ASP A 74 13.34 -2.11 10.57
CA ASP A 74 14.26 -3.22 10.28
C ASP A 74 14.28 -3.55 8.77
N PHE A 75 15.32 -4.23 8.27
CA PHE A 75 15.45 -4.61 6.84
C PHE A 75 14.22 -5.40 6.34
N THR A 76 13.62 -6.20 7.23
CA THR A 76 12.41 -6.98 6.97
C THR A 76 11.17 -6.10 6.72
N ASP A 77 11.03 -4.99 7.46
CA ASP A 77 9.92 -4.06 7.29
C ASP A 77 10.06 -3.23 5.99
N GLN A 78 11.29 -2.93 5.58
CA GLN A 78 11.56 -2.26 4.30
C GLN A 78 11.23 -3.17 3.12
N PHE A 79 11.45 -4.49 3.25
CA PHE A 79 10.98 -5.48 2.28
C PHE A 79 9.45 -5.63 2.31
N ALA A 80 8.80 -5.47 3.46
CA ALA A 80 7.35 -5.50 3.55
C ALA A 80 6.72 -4.35 2.74
N LEU A 81 7.29 -3.13 2.74
CA LEU A 81 6.82 -2.02 1.89
C LEU A 81 6.86 -2.34 0.37
N PHE A 82 7.77 -3.22 -0.05
CA PHE A 82 7.83 -3.69 -1.44
C PHE A 82 6.64 -4.60 -1.80
N CYS A 83 6.17 -5.40 -0.86
CA CYS A 83 5.07 -6.36 -1.08
C CYS A 83 3.68 -5.80 -0.73
N PHE A 84 3.62 -4.86 0.21
CA PHE A 84 2.39 -4.24 0.70
C PHE A 84 2.28 -2.81 0.17
N GLN A 85 1.23 -2.53 -0.57
CA GLN A 85 0.94 -1.17 -1.06
C GLN A 85 -0.27 -0.61 -0.31
N PHE A 86 -0.23 0.69 -0.02
CA PHE A 86 -1.34 1.37 0.63
C PHE A 86 -2.56 1.38 -0.30
N ASP A 87 -3.68 0.85 0.19
CA ASP A 87 -4.96 0.89 -0.51
C ASP A 87 -5.78 2.09 0.03
N PRO A 88 -5.91 3.18 -0.75
CA PRO A 88 -6.67 4.35 -0.34
C PRO A 88 -8.18 4.07 -0.17
N GLY A 89 -8.72 3.00 -0.76
CA GLY A 89 -10.12 2.62 -0.59
C GLY A 89 -10.40 1.98 0.77
N LYS A 90 -9.40 1.30 1.35
CA LYS A 90 -9.52 0.61 2.66
C LYS A 90 -8.78 1.33 3.78
N ASN A 91 -8.04 2.41 3.50
CA ASN A 91 -7.15 3.10 4.45
C ASN A 91 -6.17 2.16 5.16
N THR A 92 -5.71 1.10 4.48
CA THR A 92 -4.79 0.10 5.05
C THR A 92 -3.76 -0.33 4.03
N TYR A 93 -2.64 -0.88 4.50
CA TYR A 93 -1.67 -1.55 3.62
C TYR A 93 -2.17 -2.95 3.26
N THR A 94 -2.32 -3.22 1.96
CA THR A 94 -2.80 -4.50 1.44
C THR A 94 -1.70 -5.20 0.65
N LEU A 95 -1.75 -6.54 0.62
CA LEU A 95 -0.80 -7.35 -0.16
C LEU A 95 -1.00 -7.13 -1.65
N TYR A 96 -0.09 -6.38 -2.29
CA TYR A 96 -0.06 -6.19 -3.74
C TYR A 96 0.92 -7.18 -4.39
N ALA A 97 0.82 -8.45 -4.00
CA ALA A 97 1.67 -9.57 -4.45
C ALA A 97 1.46 -9.97 -5.92
N TYR A 98 0.70 -9.19 -6.69
CA TYR A 98 0.32 -9.49 -8.08
C TYR A 98 1.53 -9.66 -9.00
N ASN A 99 2.58 -8.85 -8.82
CA ASN A 99 3.78 -8.95 -9.64
C ASN A 99 4.63 -10.18 -9.34
N ILE A 100 4.72 -10.59 -8.07
CA ILE A 100 5.39 -11.82 -7.66
C ILE A 100 4.63 -13.03 -8.19
N MET A 101 3.30 -13.00 -8.09
CA MET A 101 2.44 -14.06 -8.62
C MET A 101 2.49 -14.15 -10.15
N LYS A 102 2.58 -13.01 -10.84
CA LYS A 102 2.77 -12.94 -12.30
C LYS A 102 4.13 -13.52 -12.72
N LEU A 103 5.19 -13.25 -11.98
CA LEU A 103 6.51 -13.84 -12.22
C LEU A 103 6.50 -15.35 -12.00
N GLY A 104 5.87 -15.82 -10.91
CA GLY A 104 5.69 -17.25 -10.64
C GLY A 104 4.86 -17.96 -11.72
N GLY A 105 3.81 -17.31 -12.23
CA GLY A 105 3.01 -17.80 -13.35
C GLY A 105 3.82 -17.90 -14.64
N PHE A 106 4.64 -16.90 -14.95
CA PHE A 106 5.53 -16.92 -16.11
C PHE A 106 6.53 -18.07 -16.05
N PHE A 107 7.18 -18.29 -14.90
CA PHE A 107 8.11 -19.42 -14.74
C PHE A 107 7.43 -20.78 -14.86
N THR A 108 6.23 -20.93 -14.30
CA THR A 108 5.44 -22.16 -14.44
C THR A 108 5.15 -22.48 -15.91
N LEU A 109 4.74 -21.48 -16.69
CA LEU A 109 4.50 -21.64 -18.12
C LEU A 109 5.77 -21.98 -18.90
N LEU A 110 6.90 -21.36 -18.55
CA LEU A 110 8.20 -21.59 -19.19
C LEU A 110 8.68 -23.03 -18.96
N ILE A 111 8.58 -23.52 -17.72
CA ILE A 111 8.90 -24.90 -17.37
C ILE A 111 7.97 -25.84 -18.15
N MET A 112 6.66 -25.59 -18.13
CA MET A 112 5.70 -26.44 -18.83
C MET A 112 5.97 -26.51 -20.34
N ALA A 113 6.29 -25.37 -20.96
CA ALA A 113 6.65 -25.29 -22.37
C ALA A 113 7.96 -26.07 -22.67
N ALA A 114 8.97 -25.96 -21.80
CA ALA A 114 10.24 -26.66 -21.95
C ALA A 114 10.09 -28.18 -21.92
N PHE A 115 9.10 -28.72 -21.21
CA PHE A 115 8.82 -30.15 -21.19
C PHE A 115 7.90 -30.59 -22.35
N LEU A 116 6.84 -29.83 -22.63
CA LEU A 116 5.82 -30.24 -23.61
C LEU A 116 6.25 -30.06 -25.07
N ILE A 117 6.96 -28.97 -25.39
CA ILE A 117 7.42 -28.68 -26.76
C ILE A 117 8.31 -29.81 -27.32
N PRO A 118 9.40 -30.24 -26.64
CA PRO A 118 10.22 -31.33 -27.16
C PRO A 118 9.50 -32.68 -27.14
N PHE A 119 8.60 -32.92 -26.19
CA PHE A 119 7.77 -34.12 -26.15
C PHE A 119 6.86 -34.22 -27.39
N TRP A 120 6.18 -33.13 -27.76
CA TRP A 120 5.33 -33.07 -28.97
C TRP A 120 6.14 -33.20 -30.25
N ILE A 121 7.28 -32.52 -30.37
CA ILE A 121 8.15 -32.62 -31.55
C ILE A 121 8.64 -34.06 -31.73
N ARG A 122 9.04 -34.74 -30.63
CA ARG A 122 9.53 -36.12 -30.69
C ARG A 122 8.41 -37.12 -30.98
N HIS A 123 7.22 -36.92 -30.41
CA HIS A 123 6.05 -37.75 -30.69
C HIS A 123 5.62 -37.64 -32.15
N ASN A 124 5.54 -36.43 -32.70
CA ASN A 124 5.13 -36.20 -34.08
C ASN A 124 6.15 -36.74 -35.10
N ARG A 125 7.44 -36.81 -34.72
CA ARG A 125 8.49 -37.41 -35.56
C ARG A 125 8.46 -38.95 -35.54
N ASN A 126 8.05 -39.56 -34.42
CA ASN A 126 7.89 -41.02 -34.33
C ASN A 126 6.60 -41.51 -35.02
N SER A 127 5.51 -40.74 -34.99
CA SER A 127 4.28 -41.10 -35.71
C SER A 127 4.47 -41.02 -37.24
N GLU A 128 5.27 -40.07 -37.74
CA GLU A 128 5.66 -39.99 -39.15
C GLU A 128 6.52 -41.19 -39.60
N LEU A 129 7.38 -41.72 -38.73
CA LEU A 129 8.24 -42.88 -39.05
C LEU A 129 7.45 -44.20 -39.06
N ILE A 130 6.48 -44.40 -38.15
CA ILE A 130 5.63 -45.60 -38.11
C ILE A 130 4.64 -45.66 -39.30
N ARG A 131 4.24 -44.51 -39.86
CA ARG A 131 3.37 -44.45 -41.05
C ARG A 131 4.10 -44.81 -42.36
N LYS A 132 5.43 -44.89 -42.34
CA LYS A 132 6.28 -45.06 -43.53
C LYS A 132 6.81 -46.49 -43.71
N GLU A 133 6.62 -47.37 -42.72
CA GLU A 133 6.70 -48.84 -42.86
C GLU A 133 5.34 -49.43 -43.23
#